data_AF-A0A820I7D9-F1
#
_entry.id   AF-A0A820I7D9-F1
#
_cell.length_a   1.000
_cell.length_b   1.000
_cell.length_c   1.000
_cell.angle_alpha   90.00
_cell.angle_beta   90.00
_cell.angle_gamma   90.00
#
_symmetry.space_group_name_H-M   'P 1'
#
loop_
_entity.id
_entity.type
_entity.pdbx_description
1 polymer ?
#
loop_
_entity_poly.entity_id
_entity_poly.type
_entity_poly.pdbx_seq_one_letter_code
_entity_poly.pdbx_strand_id
1 'polypeptide(L)'
;MIPNVRRNAWIAKERSITVADGLTQDESAAIQLYTMEWIPSDQSFYIHINTALREANRDKLIPFLCYLKLVLTALWKLPSMKTTVWSGVKGDLSTQYPIGKEFVWWGFSSCSESRQFLEQEKFLGKTGVKTLFRIECETGKSIRAHSYCKTENEILLLPATRLRV
;
A
#
# COMPACT_ATOMS: atom_id res chain seq x y z
N MET A 1 12.35 8.63 15.65
CA MET A 1 11.03 8.05 16.02
C MET A 1 10.00 8.62 15.06
N ILE A 2 9.13 7.81 14.46
CA ILE A 2 8.08 8.32 13.56
C ILE A 2 7.09 9.16 14.39
N PRO A 3 6.88 10.45 14.07
CA PRO A 3 5.95 11.30 14.82
C PRO A 3 4.55 10.70 14.87
N ASN A 4 3.83 10.88 15.98
CA ASN A 4 2.42 10.49 16.12
C ASN A 4 2.07 9.00 15.92
N VAL A 5 3.04 8.12 15.64
CA VAL A 5 2.78 6.70 15.33
C VAL A 5 1.99 5.99 16.42
N ARG A 6 2.25 6.30 17.71
CA ARG A 6 1.51 5.71 18.84
C ARG A 6 0.05 6.13 18.83
N ARG A 7 -0.23 7.41 18.61
CA ARG A 7 -1.59 7.95 18.54
C ARG A 7 -2.34 7.36 17.35
N ASN A 8 -1.72 7.32 16.18
CA ASN A 8 -2.36 6.81 14.97
C ASN A 8 -2.57 5.29 15.02
N ALA A 9 -1.66 4.54 15.66
CA ALA A 9 -1.86 3.12 15.94
C ALA A 9 -3.06 2.90 16.89
N TRP A 10 -3.22 3.74 17.92
CA TRP A 10 -4.40 3.69 18.79
C TRP A 10 -5.69 3.97 18.01
N ILE A 11 -5.71 5.01 17.17
CA ILE A 11 -6.87 5.32 16.31
C ILE A 11 -7.21 4.15 15.38
N ALA A 12 -6.21 3.53 14.76
CA ALA A 12 -6.40 2.36 13.90
C ALA A 12 -7.03 1.19 14.67
N LYS A 13 -6.60 0.96 15.92
CA LYS A 13 -7.14 -0.10 16.78
C LYS A 13 -8.59 0.15 17.16
N GLU A 14 -8.93 1.36 17.58
CA GLU A 14 -10.31 1.75 17.91
C GLU A 14 -11.26 1.62 16.71
N ARG A 15 -10.77 1.86 15.49
CA ARG A 15 -11.59 1.73 14.26
C ARG A 15 -11.68 0.31 13.74
N SER A 16 -10.93 -0.63 14.31
CA SER A 16 -10.88 -2.05 13.94
C SER A 16 -11.58 -2.98 14.94
N ILE A 17 -12.51 -2.46 15.75
CA ILE A 17 -13.27 -3.25 16.74
C ILE A 17 -14.13 -4.34 16.05
N THR A 18 -14.81 -3.98 14.97
CA THR A 18 -15.56 -4.95 14.16
C THR A 18 -14.59 -5.67 13.22
N VAL A 19 -14.26 -6.91 13.56
CA VAL A 19 -13.38 -7.75 12.74
C VAL A 19 -14.15 -8.46 11.63
N ALA A 20 -13.51 -8.59 10.48
CA ALA A 20 -13.99 -9.33 9.30
C ALA A 20 -12.86 -10.25 8.79
N ASP A 21 -13.19 -11.13 7.84
CA ASP A 21 -12.20 -11.94 7.09
C ASP A 21 -11.28 -12.81 7.96
N GLY A 22 -11.72 -13.17 9.17
CA GLY A 22 -10.95 -13.97 10.12
C GLY A 22 -9.71 -13.27 10.71
N LEU A 23 -9.62 -11.94 10.56
CA LEU A 23 -8.54 -11.16 11.16
C LEU A 23 -8.81 -10.89 12.64
N THR A 24 -7.75 -10.82 13.42
CA THR A 24 -7.79 -10.21 14.76
C THR A 24 -7.90 -8.69 14.66
N GLN A 25 -8.28 -8.03 15.75
CA GLN A 25 -8.32 -6.56 15.81
C GLN A 25 -6.95 -5.94 15.44
N ASP A 26 -5.85 -6.48 15.97
CA ASP A 26 -4.51 -5.95 15.72
C ASP A 26 -4.07 -6.15 14.25
N GLU A 27 -4.45 -7.26 13.63
CA GLU A 27 -4.21 -7.51 12.21
C GLU A 27 -4.98 -6.53 11.31
N SER A 28 -6.27 -6.31 11.59
CA SER A 28 -7.07 -5.30 10.90
C SER A 28 -6.52 -3.89 11.12
N ALA A 29 -6.15 -3.57 12.36
CA ALA A 29 -5.59 -2.27 12.73
C ALA A 29 -4.24 -2.01 12.05
N ALA A 30 -3.43 -3.04 11.81
CA ALA A 30 -2.18 -2.89 11.06
C ALA A 30 -2.44 -2.46 9.61
N ILE A 31 -3.40 -3.07 8.92
CA ILE A 31 -3.82 -2.66 7.57
C ILE A 31 -4.40 -1.24 7.60
N GLN A 32 -5.19 -0.93 8.62
CA GLN A 32 -5.79 0.41 8.78
C GLN A 32 -4.72 1.49 9.04
N LEU A 33 -3.69 1.17 9.83
CA LEU A 33 -2.56 2.08 10.08
C LEU A 33 -1.74 2.34 8.80
N TYR A 34 -1.52 1.29 8.00
CA TYR A 34 -0.83 1.42 6.70
C TYR A 34 -1.54 2.38 5.76
N THR A 35 -2.87 2.27 5.65
CA THR A 35 -3.71 3.03 4.70
C THR A 35 -4.13 4.41 5.22
N MET A 36 -3.68 4.79 6.41
CA MET A 36 -4.04 6.06 7.02
C MET A 36 -3.15 7.18 6.49
N GLU A 37 -3.77 8.14 5.80
CA GLU A 37 -3.13 9.41 5.45
C GLU A 37 -3.01 10.30 6.69
N TRP A 38 -1.81 10.83 6.95
CA TRP A 38 -1.51 11.69 8.09
C TRP A 38 -1.41 13.14 7.65
N ILE A 39 -1.40 14.05 8.64
CA ILE A 39 -1.16 15.48 8.39
C ILE A 39 0.09 15.87 9.19
N PRO A 40 1.17 16.32 8.52
CA PRO A 40 1.33 16.45 7.07
C PRO A 40 1.48 15.08 6.36
N SER A 41 1.16 15.05 5.05
CA SER A 41 1.06 13.82 4.26
C SER A 41 2.37 13.06 4.12
N ASP A 42 3.48 13.79 4.02
CA ASP A 42 4.85 13.26 3.93
C ASP A 42 5.31 12.51 5.18
N GLN A 43 4.58 12.63 6.29
CA GLN A 43 4.82 11.90 7.53
C GLN A 43 3.97 10.63 7.67
N SER A 44 3.11 10.32 6.69
CA SER A 44 2.26 9.13 6.72
C SER A 44 3.09 7.85 6.92
N PHE A 45 2.56 6.91 7.71
CA PHE A 45 3.29 5.71 8.07
C PHE A 45 3.73 4.88 6.86
N TYR A 46 2.87 4.76 5.84
CA TYR A 46 3.20 4.04 4.61
C TYR A 46 4.41 4.63 3.88
N ILE A 47 4.67 5.94 3.99
CA ILE A 47 5.83 6.59 3.37
C ILE A 47 7.11 6.08 4.04
N HIS A 48 7.15 6.10 5.37
CA HIS A 48 8.31 5.64 6.14
C HIS A 48 8.63 4.17 5.89
N ILE A 49 7.65 3.28 5.97
CA ILE A 49 7.88 1.84 5.79
C ILE A 49 8.24 1.50 4.34
N ASN A 50 7.59 2.11 3.35
CA ASN A 50 7.92 1.86 1.95
C ASN A 50 9.27 2.47 1.54
N THR A 51 9.71 3.53 2.22
CA THR A 51 11.08 4.03 2.07
C THR A 51 12.06 2.99 2.58
N ALA A 52 11.87 2.51 3.82
CA ALA A 52 12.74 1.47 4.40
C ALA A 52 12.77 0.16 3.58
N LEU A 53 11.65 -0.23 2.96
CA LEU A 53 11.59 -1.42 2.09
C LEU A 53 12.42 -1.25 0.80
N ARG A 54 12.48 -0.03 0.26
CA ARG A 54 13.23 0.30 -0.96
C ARG A 54 14.72 0.53 -0.71
N GLU A 55 15.12 0.78 0.53
CA GLU A 55 16.52 0.97 0.92
C GLU A 55 17.35 -0.30 0.70
N ALA A 56 18.54 -0.12 0.12
CA ALA A 56 19.52 -1.19 -0.02
C ALA A 56 20.08 -1.62 1.35
N ASN A 57 20.27 -0.65 2.26
CA ASN A 57 20.67 -0.94 3.63
C ASN A 57 19.50 -1.54 4.42
N ARG A 58 19.56 -2.85 4.66
CA ARG A 58 18.50 -3.60 5.34
C ARG A 58 18.37 -3.30 6.83
N ASP A 59 19.36 -2.67 7.47
CA ASP A 59 19.27 -2.24 8.86
C ASP A 59 18.15 -1.21 9.06
N LYS A 60 17.83 -0.44 8.01
CA LYS A 60 16.71 0.52 8.02
C LYS A 60 15.35 -0.15 8.21
N LEU A 61 15.25 -1.46 7.95
CA LEU A 61 14.03 -2.23 8.11
C LEU A 61 13.84 -2.77 9.53
N ILE A 62 14.91 -2.87 10.33
CA ILE A 62 14.89 -3.43 11.70
C ILE A 62 13.75 -2.82 12.56
N PRO A 63 13.53 -1.49 12.59
CA PRO A 63 12.46 -0.90 13.37
C PRO A 63 11.04 -1.34 12.97
N PHE A 64 10.87 -1.86 11.75
CA PHE A 64 9.58 -2.24 11.18
C PHE A 64 9.32 -3.74 11.22
N LEU A 65 10.27 -4.59 11.61
CA LEU A 65 10.14 -6.06 11.48
C LEU A 65 8.92 -6.62 12.22
N CYS A 66 8.65 -6.17 13.45
CA CYS A 66 7.47 -6.61 14.21
C CYS A 66 6.17 -6.20 13.51
N TYR A 67 6.13 -4.97 13.00
CA TYR A 67 4.98 -4.48 12.25
C TYR A 67 4.80 -5.25 10.93
N LEU A 68 5.87 -5.48 10.18
CA LEU A 68 5.87 -6.23 8.93
C LEU A 68 5.35 -7.65 9.15
N LYS A 69 5.82 -8.32 10.21
CA LYS A 69 5.30 -9.63 10.59
C LYS A 69 3.78 -9.59 10.81
N LEU A 70 3.28 -8.61 11.56
CA LEU A 70 1.86 -8.46 11.84
C LEU A 70 1.04 -8.20 10.57
N VAL A 71 1.40 -7.18 9.78
CA VAL A 71 0.62 -6.80 8.60
C VAL A 71 0.70 -7.85 7.49
N LEU A 72 1.84 -8.51 7.30
CA LEU A 72 1.95 -9.60 6.34
C LEU A 72 1.11 -10.79 6.79
N THR A 73 1.11 -11.15 8.08
CA THR A 73 0.25 -12.21 8.60
C THR A 73 -1.23 -11.91 8.33
N ALA A 74 -1.65 -10.67 8.56
CA ALA A 74 -3.00 -10.20 8.23
C ALA A 74 -3.32 -10.37 6.74
N LEU A 75 -2.47 -9.84 5.86
CA LEU A 75 -2.66 -9.88 4.41
C LEU A 75 -2.61 -11.30 3.83
N TRP A 76 -1.87 -12.22 4.45
CA TRP A 76 -1.83 -13.63 4.05
C TRP A 76 -3.13 -14.38 4.32
N LYS A 77 -3.91 -13.96 5.33
CA LYS A 77 -5.25 -14.54 5.60
C LYS A 77 -6.30 -14.09 4.61
N LEU A 78 -6.11 -12.91 3.99
CA LEU A 78 -7.03 -12.41 2.97
C LEU A 78 -6.91 -13.21 1.67
N PRO A 79 -8.02 -13.45 0.95
CA PRO A 79 -7.98 -14.16 -0.33
C PRO A 79 -7.12 -13.41 -1.35
N SER A 80 -6.36 -14.15 -2.15
CA SER A 80 -5.67 -13.59 -3.31
C SER A 80 -6.64 -13.38 -4.46
N MET A 81 -6.53 -12.25 -5.14
CA MET A 81 -7.33 -11.90 -6.31
C MET A 81 -6.44 -11.84 -7.55
N LYS A 82 -6.90 -12.49 -8.61
CA LYS A 82 -6.37 -12.33 -9.95
C LYS A 82 -7.23 -11.32 -10.70
N THR A 83 -6.70 -10.13 -10.95
CA THR A 83 -7.44 -9.02 -11.57
C THR A 83 -6.50 -8.02 -12.25
N THR A 84 -7.06 -7.08 -13.01
CA THR A 84 -6.31 -5.92 -13.49
C THR A 84 -6.43 -4.80 -12.48
N VAL A 85 -5.29 -4.29 -12.02
CA VAL A 85 -5.22 -3.14 -11.12
C VAL A 85 -4.46 -1.99 -11.75
N TRP A 86 -4.70 -0.80 -11.23
CA TRP A 86 -4.09 0.43 -11.68
C TRP A 86 -3.31 1.08 -10.53
N SER A 87 -2.13 1.60 -10.81
CA SER A 87 -1.34 2.37 -9.86
C SER A 87 -0.79 3.62 -10.54
N GLY A 88 -1.03 4.79 -9.93
CA GLY A 88 -0.63 6.07 -10.48
C GLY A 88 0.55 6.67 -9.71
N VAL A 89 1.53 7.21 -10.43
CA VAL A 89 2.70 7.87 -9.86
C VAL A 89 2.90 9.23 -10.53
N LYS A 90 3.28 10.23 -9.73
CA LYS A 90 3.65 11.56 -10.25
C LYS A 90 5.02 11.48 -10.94
N GLY A 91 5.14 12.09 -12.12
CA GLY A 91 6.35 12.07 -12.94
C GLY A 91 6.28 11.08 -14.11
N ASP A 92 7.19 11.27 -15.06
CA ASP A 92 7.39 10.37 -16.22
C ASP A 92 8.39 9.28 -15.84
N LEU A 93 7.94 8.03 -15.89
CA LEU A 93 8.75 6.83 -15.65
C LEU A 93 8.89 5.97 -16.91
N SER A 94 8.43 6.43 -18.08
CA SER A 94 8.40 5.65 -19.32
C SER A 94 9.77 5.07 -19.70
N THR A 95 10.84 5.83 -19.47
CA THR A 95 12.23 5.40 -19.75
C THR A 95 12.77 4.39 -18.73
N GLN A 96 12.17 4.29 -17.55
CA GLN A 96 12.59 3.37 -16.48
C GLN A 96 11.96 1.98 -16.61
N TYR A 97 10.92 1.83 -17.44
CA TYR A 97 10.18 0.59 -17.64
C TYR A 97 10.18 0.14 -19.12
N PRO A 98 11.34 -0.21 -19.69
CA PRO A 98 11.42 -0.79 -21.03
C PRO A 98 10.69 -2.14 -21.14
N ILE A 99 10.05 -2.36 -22.29
CA ILE A 99 9.31 -3.59 -22.63
C ILE A 99 10.23 -4.83 -22.53
N GLY A 100 9.70 -5.92 -21.99
CA GLY A 100 10.38 -7.20 -21.83
C GLY A 100 11.32 -7.26 -20.62
N LYS A 101 11.47 -6.18 -19.85
CA LYS A 101 12.24 -6.18 -18.61
C LYS A 101 11.40 -6.54 -17.40
N GLU A 102 12.09 -7.05 -16.39
CA GLU A 102 11.50 -7.40 -15.11
C GLU A 102 11.98 -6.47 -14.01
N PHE A 103 11.09 -6.19 -13.07
CA PHE A 103 11.33 -5.28 -11.97
C PHE A 103 10.78 -5.87 -10.68
N VAL A 104 11.38 -5.47 -9.56
CA VAL A 104 10.87 -5.79 -8.22
C VAL A 104 10.38 -4.51 -7.58
N TRP A 105 9.09 -4.46 -7.27
CA TRP A 105 8.52 -3.43 -6.44
C TRP A 105 8.72 -3.81 -4.97
N TRP A 106 9.76 -3.25 -4.36
CA TRP A 106 10.19 -3.58 -3.01
C TRP A 106 9.22 -3.13 -1.92
N GLY A 107 8.58 -1.97 -2.10
CA GLY A 107 7.53 -1.50 -1.20
C GLY A 107 6.19 -2.20 -1.45
N PHE A 108 5.26 -2.04 -0.52
CA PHE A 108 3.85 -2.27 -0.81
C PHE A 108 3.40 -1.28 -1.90
N SER A 109 2.51 -1.73 -2.80
CA SER A 109 1.92 -0.87 -3.81
C SER A 109 0.41 -0.83 -3.65
N SER A 110 -0.10 0.36 -3.33
CA SER A 110 -1.53 0.65 -3.32
C SER A 110 -2.03 0.81 -4.75
N CYS A 111 -3.09 0.09 -5.08
CA CYS A 111 -3.69 0.06 -6.41
C CYS A 111 -5.22 0.16 -6.31
N SER A 112 -5.85 0.53 -7.43
CA SER A 112 -7.30 0.54 -7.57
C SER A 112 -7.74 -0.38 -8.71
N GLU A 113 -8.90 -1.01 -8.57
CA GLU A 113 -9.57 -1.70 -9.69
C GLU A 113 -10.14 -0.69 -10.71
N SER A 114 -10.33 0.57 -10.31
CA SER A 114 -10.89 1.62 -11.18
C SER A 114 -9.84 2.60 -11.65
N ARG A 115 -9.60 2.63 -12.95
CA ARG A 115 -8.78 3.66 -13.60
C ARG A 115 -9.31 5.07 -13.33
N GLN A 116 -10.63 5.26 -13.47
CA GLN A 116 -11.30 6.56 -13.30
C GLN A 116 -11.12 7.12 -11.89
N PHE A 117 -11.00 6.23 -10.91
CA PHE A 117 -10.76 6.62 -9.53
C PHE A 117 -9.41 7.32 -9.36
N LEU A 118 -8.36 6.84 -10.02
CA LEU A 118 -7.02 7.43 -9.95
C LEU A 118 -6.92 8.79 -10.68
N GLU A 119 -7.76 9.00 -11.69
CA GLU A 119 -7.84 10.28 -12.42
C GLU A 119 -8.49 11.39 -11.58
N GLN A 120 -9.05 11.08 -10.40
CA GLN A 120 -9.57 12.08 -9.47
C GLN A 120 -8.45 12.94 -8.87
N GLU A 121 -8.78 14.21 -8.63
CA GLU A 121 -7.83 15.25 -8.20
C GLU A 121 -7.08 14.90 -6.91
N LYS A 122 -7.70 14.14 -6.00
CA LYS A 122 -7.08 13.72 -4.74
C LYS A 122 -5.94 12.69 -4.87
N PHE A 123 -5.86 11.95 -5.99
CA PHE A 123 -4.83 10.90 -6.15
C PHE A 123 -3.67 11.33 -7.03
N LEU A 124 -3.99 11.76 -8.25
CA LEU A 124 -2.97 12.19 -9.19
C LEU A 124 -2.92 13.71 -9.36
N GLY A 125 -3.94 14.46 -8.94
CA GLY A 125 -4.10 15.88 -9.30
C GLY A 125 -4.60 16.04 -10.74
N LYS A 126 -4.79 17.28 -11.22
CA LYS A 126 -5.17 17.54 -12.63
C LYS A 126 -4.01 17.99 -13.52
N THR A 127 -2.90 18.40 -12.93
CA THR A 127 -1.76 18.99 -13.62
C THR A 127 -0.48 18.17 -13.42
N GLY A 128 0.50 18.35 -14.30
CA GLY A 128 1.80 17.66 -14.28
C GLY A 128 1.79 16.30 -14.99
N VAL A 129 2.99 15.92 -15.49
CA VAL A 129 3.21 14.62 -16.13
C VAL A 129 3.14 13.50 -15.10
N LYS A 130 2.52 12.39 -15.48
CA LYS A 130 2.28 11.23 -14.61
C LYS A 130 2.46 9.95 -15.40
N THR A 131 2.76 8.90 -14.65
CA THR A 131 2.78 7.53 -15.16
C THR A 131 1.65 6.75 -14.51
N LEU A 132 0.87 6.07 -15.35
CA LEU A 132 -0.19 5.18 -14.92
C LEU A 132 0.19 3.75 -15.32
N PHE A 133 0.35 2.89 -14.32
CA PHE A 133 0.60 1.47 -14.54
C PHE A 133 -0.73 0.72 -14.62
N ARG A 134 -0.91 -0.07 -15.69
CA ARG A 134 -1.92 -1.12 -15.78
C ARG A 134 -1.24 -2.44 -15.48
N ILE A 135 -1.66 -3.12 -14.43
CA ILE A 135 -0.98 -4.32 -13.93
C ILE A 135 -1.97 -5.47 -13.90
N GLU A 136 -1.66 -6.55 -14.61
CA GLU A 136 -2.35 -7.82 -14.46
C GLU A 136 -1.72 -8.53 -13.26
N CYS A 137 -2.40 -8.55 -12.12
CA CYS A 137 -1.89 -9.14 -10.89
C CYS A 137 -2.57 -10.47 -10.60
N GLU A 138 -1.83 -11.40 -9.99
CA GLU A 138 -2.35 -12.72 -9.57
C GLU A 138 -2.55 -12.84 -8.06
N THR A 139 -1.89 -11.97 -7.30
CA THR A 139 -1.78 -12.07 -5.84
C THR A 139 -2.22 -10.79 -5.13
N GLY A 140 -3.05 -9.98 -5.78
CA GLY A 140 -3.58 -8.75 -5.17
C GLY A 140 -4.42 -9.08 -3.92
N LYS A 141 -4.31 -8.26 -2.88
CA LYS A 141 -5.11 -8.38 -1.66
C LYS A 141 -6.10 -7.23 -1.57
N SER A 142 -7.40 -7.51 -1.70
CA SER A 142 -8.41 -6.49 -1.40
C SER A 142 -8.39 -6.21 0.09
N ILE A 143 -8.19 -4.95 0.44
CA ILE A 143 -8.14 -4.49 1.84
C ILE A 143 -9.31 -3.57 2.18
N ARG A 144 -10.36 -3.54 1.34
CA ARG A 144 -11.52 -2.65 1.48
C ARG A 144 -12.16 -2.68 2.88
N ALA A 145 -12.29 -3.86 3.49
CA ALA A 145 -12.90 -4.03 4.80
C ALA A 145 -12.04 -3.43 5.94
N HIS A 146 -10.73 -3.34 5.73
CA HIS A 146 -9.73 -2.99 6.73
C HIS A 146 -9.00 -1.67 6.45
N SER A 147 -9.20 -1.06 5.28
CA SER A 147 -8.60 0.23 4.92
C SER A 147 -9.18 1.36 5.76
N TYR A 148 -8.36 2.35 6.06
CA TYR A 148 -8.79 3.61 6.68
C TYR A 148 -9.77 4.35 5.76
N CYS A 149 -9.54 4.29 4.44
CA CYS A 149 -10.39 4.90 3.42
C CYS A 149 -11.21 3.82 2.69
N LYS A 150 -12.40 3.51 3.22
CA LYS A 150 -13.26 2.41 2.72
C LYS A 150 -13.82 2.63 1.31
N THR A 151 -13.74 3.85 0.78
CA THR A 151 -14.32 4.22 -0.52
C THR A 151 -13.39 3.93 -1.70
N GLU A 152 -12.14 3.53 -1.44
CA GLU A 152 -11.10 3.45 -2.49
C GLU A 152 -11.02 2.09 -3.17
N ASN A 153 -11.75 1.09 -2.66
CA ASN A 153 -11.70 -0.31 -3.10
C ASN A 153 -10.25 -0.76 -3.34
N GLU A 154 -9.41 -0.44 -2.36
CA GLU A 154 -7.97 -0.54 -2.47
C GLU A 154 -7.54 -2.01 -2.56
N ILE A 155 -6.69 -2.29 -3.55
CA ILE A 155 -5.98 -3.55 -3.69
C ILE A 155 -4.51 -3.29 -3.40
N LEU A 156 -3.96 -4.06 -2.48
CA LEU A 156 -2.56 -3.99 -2.11
C LEU A 156 -1.76 -5.09 -2.81
N LEU A 157 -0.69 -4.71 -3.49
CA LEU A 157 0.38 -5.62 -3.87
C LEU A 157 1.40 -5.69 -2.73
N LEU A 158 1.84 -6.91 -2.41
CA LEU A 158 2.78 -7.15 -1.32
C LEU A 158 4.19 -6.63 -1.66
N PRO A 159 5.06 -6.42 -0.66
CA PRO A 159 6.46 -6.07 -0.87
C PRO A 159 7.18 -7.14 -1.69
N ALA A 160 8.20 -6.71 -2.42
CA ALA A 160 8.99 -7.56 -3.31
C ALA A 160 8.14 -8.24 -4.42
N THR A 161 7.09 -7.59 -4.89
CA THR A 161 6.31 -8.06 -6.05
C THR A 161 7.15 -7.95 -7.32
N ARG A 162 7.32 -9.07 -8.05
CA ARG A 162 8.01 -9.09 -9.35
C ARG A 162 7.01 -8.82 -10.47
N LEU A 163 7.37 -7.91 -11.36
CA LEU A 163 6.56 -7.47 -12.50
C LEU A 163 7.37 -7.56 -13.78
N ARG A 164 6.69 -7.79 -14.91
CA ARG A 164 7.28 -7.74 -16.26
C ARG A 164 6.48 -6.77 -17.11
N VAL A 165 7.19 -5.94 -17.87
CA VAL A 165 6.62 -4.96 -18.81
C VAL A 165 6.43 -5.57 -20.18
#